data_AF-A0A7W8F056-F1
#
_entry.id   AF-A0A7W8F056-F1
#
_cell.length_a   1.000
_cell.length_b   1.000
_cell.length_c   1.000
_cell.angle_alpha   90.00
_cell.angle_beta   90.00
_cell.angle_gamma   90.00
#
_symmetry.space_group_name_H-M   'P 1'
#
loop_
_entity.id
_entity.type
_entity.pdbx_description
1 polymer ?
#
loop_
_entity_poly.entity_id
_entity_poly.type
_entity_poly.pdbx_seq_one_letter_code
_entity_poly.pdbx_strand_id
1 'polypeptide(L)'
;MTATAKAAFLMAHPYCMICRRHPSDDIDHDHATDRVRGALCHRCNSELGALEAALRVPERLFQSMAGDIHRALANDTLSLVRWRGSLEYLGMTAGEYRAALRAVQEQLTQRYVYWTPVSGDGLSNRTEWTKNGPLLDDTEAWRMISHLTTPSPGRPHLWIYATREPDDGHNSPFPRGLVTRRASTPGAFQALQELRAQPPEPRPLHP
;
A
#
# COMPACT_ATOMS: atom_id res chain seq x y z
N MET A 1 -21.25 20.49 -16.08
CA MET A 1 -22.60 19.89 -16.14
C MET A 1 -23.48 20.49 -15.05
N THR A 2 -24.76 20.80 -15.32
CA THR A 2 -25.68 21.34 -14.29
C THR A 2 -26.22 20.23 -13.37
N ALA A 3 -26.72 20.59 -12.18
CA ALA A 3 -27.33 19.62 -11.26
C ALA A 3 -28.51 18.86 -11.90
N THR A 4 -29.33 19.54 -12.69
CA THR A 4 -30.44 18.94 -13.45
C THR A 4 -29.95 17.94 -14.50
N ALA A 5 -28.88 18.28 -15.23
CA ALA A 5 -28.29 17.36 -16.20
C ALA A 5 -27.66 16.12 -15.53
N LYS A 6 -27.00 16.30 -14.37
CA LYS A 6 -26.50 15.18 -13.56
C LYS A 6 -27.64 14.24 -13.15
N ALA A 7 -28.72 14.78 -12.60
CA ALA A 7 -29.87 14.00 -12.16
C ALA A 7 -30.52 13.24 -13.33
N ALA A 8 -30.72 13.90 -14.47
CA ALA A 8 -31.28 13.26 -15.67
C ALA A 8 -30.39 12.10 -16.17
N PHE A 9 -29.07 12.29 -16.18
CA PHE A 9 -28.14 11.25 -16.59
C PHE A 9 -28.15 10.03 -15.65
N LEU A 10 -28.16 10.25 -14.33
CA LEU A 10 -28.23 9.17 -13.35
C LEU A 10 -29.58 8.43 -13.39
N MET A 11 -30.69 9.13 -13.62
CA MET A 11 -32.01 8.49 -13.82
C MET A 11 -32.04 7.61 -15.06
N ALA A 12 -31.38 8.02 -16.15
CA ALA A 12 -31.27 7.20 -17.37
C ALA A 12 -30.35 5.98 -17.18
N HIS A 13 -29.48 5.98 -16.16
CA HIS A 13 -28.51 4.91 -15.88
C HIS A 13 -28.60 4.49 -14.39
N PRO A 14 -29.73 3.92 -13.97
CA PRO A 14 -30.07 3.77 -12.55
C PRO A 14 -29.18 2.78 -11.78
N TYR A 15 -28.44 1.92 -12.48
CA TYR A 15 -27.56 0.92 -11.87
C TYR A 15 -26.12 1.09 -12.32
N CYS A 16 -25.20 0.83 -11.39
CA CYS A 16 -23.76 0.95 -11.61
C CYS A 16 -23.30 0.08 -12.78
N MET A 17 -22.60 0.68 -13.75
CA MET A 17 -22.13 -0.01 -14.95
C MET A 17 -21.05 -1.06 -14.67
N ILE A 18 -20.28 -0.92 -13.58
CA ILE A 18 -19.26 -1.89 -13.17
C ILE A 18 -19.87 -3.07 -12.42
N CYS A 19 -20.49 -2.82 -11.25
CA CYS A 19 -20.91 -3.93 -10.38
C CYS A 19 -22.32 -4.46 -10.69
N ARG A 20 -23.13 -3.68 -11.42
CA ARG A 20 -24.54 -3.95 -11.77
C ARG A 20 -25.45 -4.32 -10.61
N ARG A 21 -25.03 -4.01 -9.38
CA ARG A 21 -25.70 -4.42 -8.13
C ARG A 21 -26.24 -3.25 -7.32
N HIS A 22 -25.56 -2.12 -7.38
CA HIS A 22 -25.90 -0.93 -6.59
C HIS A 22 -26.43 0.19 -7.49
N PRO A 23 -27.29 1.07 -6.95
CA PRO A 23 -27.70 2.28 -7.64
C PRO A 23 -26.50 3.15 -8.05
N SER A 24 -26.65 3.90 -9.14
CA SER A 24 -25.65 4.88 -9.55
C SER A 24 -25.86 6.21 -8.84
N ASP A 25 -24.80 6.74 -8.24
CA ASP A 25 -24.81 8.01 -7.51
C ASP A 25 -23.80 9.02 -8.09
N ASP A 26 -22.80 8.51 -8.83
CA ASP A 26 -21.70 9.26 -9.38
C ASP A 26 -21.63 9.12 -10.90
N ILE A 27 -21.16 10.20 -11.54
CA ILE A 27 -20.85 10.22 -12.98
C ILE A 27 -19.34 10.18 -13.12
N ASP A 28 -18.88 9.10 -13.70
CA ASP A 28 -17.49 8.85 -13.96
C ASP A 28 -17.05 9.50 -15.28
N HIS A 29 -15.83 10.03 -15.29
CA HIS A 29 -15.24 10.72 -16.44
C HIS A 29 -13.74 10.43 -16.52
N ASP A 30 -13.20 10.44 -17.73
CA ASP A 30 -11.77 10.30 -17.93
C ASP A 30 -11.05 11.60 -17.51
N HIS A 31 -10.13 11.51 -16.55
CA HIS A 31 -9.43 12.67 -16.00
C HIS A 31 -8.46 13.36 -16.98
N ALA A 32 -8.10 12.74 -18.12
CA ALA A 32 -7.21 13.36 -19.10
C ALA A 32 -7.98 14.17 -20.16
N THR A 33 -9.21 13.74 -20.48
CA THR A 33 -10.03 14.29 -21.58
C THR A 33 -11.33 14.92 -21.12
N ASP A 34 -11.67 14.79 -19.84
CA ASP A 34 -12.92 15.21 -19.21
C ASP A 34 -14.19 14.57 -19.82
N ARG A 35 -14.01 13.46 -20.57
CA ARG A 35 -15.12 12.75 -21.23
C ARG A 35 -15.86 11.86 -20.23
N VAL A 36 -17.17 12.06 -20.11
CA VAL A 36 -18.05 11.18 -19.33
C VAL A 36 -18.00 9.76 -19.89
N ARG A 37 -17.73 8.78 -19.03
CA ARG A 37 -17.69 7.35 -19.36
C ARG A 37 -18.98 6.64 -18.97
N GLY A 38 -19.58 6.99 -17.83
CA GLY A 38 -20.81 6.35 -17.39
C GLY A 38 -21.25 6.67 -15.97
N ALA A 39 -22.30 5.99 -15.52
CA ALA A 39 -22.86 6.12 -14.18
C ALA A 39 -22.40 4.95 -13.29
N LEU A 40 -21.85 5.28 -12.13
CA LEU A 40 -21.29 4.31 -11.18
C LEU A 40 -21.89 4.51 -9.79
N CYS A 41 -21.90 3.44 -8.99
CA CYS A 41 -22.10 3.60 -7.55
C CYS A 41 -20.85 4.23 -6.92
N HIS A 42 -21.04 4.93 -5.81
CA HIS A 42 -19.95 5.68 -5.17
C HIS A 42 -18.69 4.85 -4.88
N ARG A 43 -18.89 3.61 -4.44
CA ARG A 43 -17.79 2.67 -4.17
C ARG A 43 -16.98 2.35 -5.42
N CYS A 44 -17.64 1.96 -6.51
CA CYS A 44 -16.95 1.60 -7.76
C CYS A 44 -16.25 2.82 -8.37
N ASN A 45 -16.89 3.99 -8.32
CA ASN A 45 -16.30 5.24 -8.78
C ASN A 45 -15.01 5.57 -8.03
N SER A 46 -15.05 5.50 -6.69
CA SER A 46 -13.88 5.78 -5.84
C SER A 46 -12.76 4.75 -6.03
N GLU A 47 -13.10 3.45 -6.09
CA GLU A 47 -12.12 2.39 -6.35
C GLU A 47 -11.48 2.53 -7.74
N LEU A 48 -12.25 2.91 -8.76
CA LEU A 48 -11.77 3.14 -10.13
C LEU A 48 -10.80 4.33 -10.20
N GLY A 49 -11.16 5.46 -9.61
CA GLY A 49 -10.29 6.64 -9.57
C GLY A 49 -8.97 6.37 -8.86
N ALA A 50 -9.00 5.62 -7.75
CA ALA A 50 -7.78 5.20 -7.05
C ALA A 50 -6.93 4.23 -7.88
N LEU A 51 -7.56 3.30 -8.60
CA LEU A 51 -6.87 2.40 -9.52
C LEU A 51 -6.18 3.17 -10.65
N GLU A 52 -6.89 4.07 -11.33
CA GLU A 52 -6.32 4.85 -12.43
C GLU A 52 -5.19 5.74 -11.96
N ALA A 53 -5.33 6.41 -10.81
CA ALA A 53 -4.26 7.23 -10.27
C ALA A 53 -3.04 6.37 -9.88
N ALA A 54 -3.25 5.16 -9.37
CA ALA A 54 -2.17 4.21 -9.10
C ALA A 54 -1.55 3.59 -10.38
N LEU A 55 -2.24 3.57 -11.51
CA LEU A 55 -1.71 3.10 -12.80
C LEU A 55 -1.04 4.20 -13.62
N ARG A 56 -1.46 5.46 -13.45
CA ARG A 56 -0.96 6.62 -14.21
C ARG A 56 0.19 7.36 -13.52
N VAL A 57 0.80 6.79 -12.47
CA VAL A 57 1.67 7.49 -11.51
C VAL A 57 2.67 8.47 -12.16
N PRO A 58 2.46 9.79 -12.03
CA PRO A 58 3.49 10.80 -12.15
C PRO A 58 3.99 11.21 -10.75
N GLU A 59 5.16 11.85 -10.71
CA GLU A 59 5.90 12.26 -9.50
C GLU A 59 5.03 12.72 -8.31
N ARG A 60 5.45 12.30 -7.10
CA ARG A 60 5.15 12.89 -5.77
C ARG A 60 3.94 12.44 -4.96
N LEU A 61 3.15 11.44 -5.37
CA LEU A 61 2.11 10.88 -4.49
C LEU A 61 1.97 9.36 -4.63
N PHE A 62 2.74 8.61 -3.84
CA PHE A 62 2.45 7.19 -3.67
C PHE A 62 1.12 6.98 -2.94
N GLN A 63 0.17 6.39 -3.65
CA GLN A 63 -1.14 6.09 -3.11
C GLN A 63 -1.16 4.69 -2.48
N SER A 64 -1.99 4.48 -1.45
CA SER A 64 -2.16 3.17 -0.80
C SER A 64 -2.44 2.04 -1.80
N MET A 65 -3.20 2.36 -2.86
CA MET A 65 -3.52 1.44 -3.97
C MET A 65 -2.27 1.01 -4.75
N ALA A 66 -1.31 1.90 -5.00
CA ALA A 66 -0.03 1.55 -5.62
C ALA A 66 0.75 0.59 -4.72
N GLY A 67 0.77 0.83 -3.41
CA GLY A 67 1.35 -0.09 -2.43
C GLY A 67 0.72 -1.48 -2.40
N ASP A 68 -0.61 -1.57 -2.47
CA ASP A 68 -1.32 -2.84 -2.60
C ASP A 68 -0.97 -3.56 -3.90
N ILE A 69 -0.95 -2.83 -5.02
CA ILE A 69 -0.53 -3.34 -6.33
C ILE A 69 0.88 -3.92 -6.29
N HIS A 70 1.83 -3.18 -5.70
CA HIS A 70 3.21 -3.65 -5.58
C HIS A 70 3.34 -4.94 -4.77
N ARG A 71 2.67 -4.99 -3.61
CA ARG A 71 2.67 -6.19 -2.77
C ARG A 71 2.05 -7.37 -3.49
N ALA A 72 0.95 -7.16 -4.20
CA ALA A 72 0.26 -8.21 -4.94
C ALA A 72 1.15 -8.78 -6.06
N LEU A 73 1.88 -7.93 -6.79
CA LEU A 73 2.82 -8.36 -7.82
C LEU A 73 4.03 -9.12 -7.25
N ALA A 74 4.62 -8.61 -6.16
CA ALA A 74 5.82 -9.22 -5.59
C ALA A 74 5.57 -10.59 -4.96
N ASN A 75 4.33 -10.88 -4.56
CA ASN A 75 3.95 -12.19 -4.03
C ASN A 75 3.29 -13.09 -5.10
N ASP A 76 3.23 -12.65 -6.37
CA ASP A 76 2.46 -13.31 -7.46
C ASP A 76 0.99 -13.60 -7.08
N THR A 77 0.44 -12.81 -6.15
CA THR A 77 -0.92 -12.96 -5.62
C THR A 77 -1.88 -11.96 -6.22
N LEU A 78 -1.49 -11.29 -7.31
CA LEU A 78 -2.33 -10.31 -7.98
C LEU A 78 -3.58 -11.00 -8.53
N SER A 79 -4.64 -10.94 -7.74
CA SER A 79 -5.97 -11.35 -8.16
C SER A 79 -6.52 -10.29 -9.13
N LEU A 80 -6.16 -10.44 -10.41
CA LEU A 80 -6.78 -9.71 -11.52
C LEU A 80 -8.31 -9.82 -11.49
N VAL A 81 -8.82 -10.90 -10.90
CA VAL A 81 -10.25 -11.15 -10.71
C VAL A 81 -10.91 -10.00 -9.95
N ARG A 82 -10.24 -9.41 -8.95
CA ARG A 82 -10.79 -8.27 -8.20
C ARG A 82 -11.02 -7.05 -9.08
N TRP A 83 -10.13 -6.81 -10.04
CA TRP A 83 -10.14 -5.60 -10.89
C TRP A 83 -10.85 -5.80 -12.22
N ARG A 84 -11.21 -7.04 -12.58
CA ARG A 84 -11.81 -7.39 -13.87
C ARG A 84 -12.89 -6.42 -14.34
N GLY A 85 -13.89 -6.14 -13.50
CA GLY A 85 -14.99 -5.24 -13.86
C GLY A 85 -14.54 -3.80 -14.13
N SER A 86 -13.56 -3.30 -13.38
CA SER A 86 -12.95 -1.99 -13.63
C SER A 86 -12.14 -1.98 -14.91
N LEU A 87 -11.37 -3.03 -15.19
CA LEU A 87 -10.55 -3.14 -16.41
C LEU A 87 -11.41 -3.23 -17.68
N GLU A 88 -12.46 -4.04 -17.63
CA GLU A 88 -13.46 -4.15 -18.69
C GLU A 88 -14.13 -2.80 -18.94
N TYR A 89 -14.49 -2.09 -17.86
CA TYR A 89 -15.08 -0.74 -17.94
C TYR A 89 -14.13 0.30 -18.56
N LEU A 90 -12.83 0.21 -18.25
CA LEU A 90 -11.80 1.06 -18.86
C LEU A 90 -11.42 0.65 -20.28
N GLY A 91 -11.95 -0.47 -20.78
CA GLY A 91 -11.55 -1.04 -22.08
C GLY A 91 -10.12 -1.57 -22.10
N MET A 92 -9.50 -1.82 -20.94
CA MET A 92 -8.14 -2.34 -20.85
C MET A 92 -8.11 -3.85 -21.02
N THR A 93 -7.23 -4.33 -21.88
CA THR A 93 -6.88 -5.75 -21.96
C THR A 93 -6.08 -6.20 -20.73
N ALA A 94 -6.12 -7.50 -20.43
CA ALA A 94 -5.27 -8.06 -19.37
C ALA A 94 -3.77 -7.84 -19.63
N GLY A 95 -3.35 -7.71 -20.89
CA GLY A 95 -1.98 -7.40 -21.29
C GLY A 95 -1.58 -5.97 -20.95
N GLU A 96 -2.40 -4.99 -21.32
CA GLU A 96 -2.18 -3.56 -21.01
C GLU A 96 -2.17 -3.31 -19.52
N TYR A 97 -3.08 -3.95 -18.77
CA TYR A 97 -3.08 -3.86 -17.32
C TYR A 97 -1.78 -4.42 -16.72
N ARG A 98 -1.34 -5.62 -17.14
CA ARG A 98 -0.05 -6.18 -16.68
C ARG A 98 1.14 -5.29 -17.04
N ALA A 99 1.11 -4.64 -18.20
CA ALA A 99 2.16 -3.70 -18.61
C ALA A 99 2.17 -2.45 -17.71
N ALA A 100 1.01 -1.85 -17.46
CA ALA A 100 0.89 -0.71 -16.55
C ALA A 100 1.38 -1.06 -15.15
N LEU A 101 1.01 -2.23 -14.63
CA LEU A 101 1.48 -2.72 -13.32
C LEU A 101 3.00 -2.90 -13.22
N ARG A 102 3.64 -3.40 -14.29
CA ARG A 102 5.11 -3.44 -14.37
C ARG A 102 5.71 -2.04 -14.35
N ALA A 103 5.11 -1.10 -15.09
CA ALA A 103 5.55 0.29 -15.08
C ALA A 103 5.43 0.92 -13.68
N VAL A 104 4.38 0.61 -12.91
CA VAL A 104 4.30 1.02 -11.50
C VAL A 104 5.50 0.43 -10.72
N GLN A 105 5.76 -0.88 -10.81
CA GLN A 105 6.89 -1.53 -10.13
C GLN A 105 8.25 -0.92 -10.45
N GLU A 106 8.48 -0.50 -11.69
CA GLU A 106 9.72 0.15 -12.12
C GLU A 106 10.00 1.46 -11.37
N GLN A 107 8.97 2.11 -10.82
CA GLN A 107 9.13 3.33 -10.01
C GLN A 107 9.65 3.08 -8.59
N LEU A 108 9.69 1.82 -8.13
CA LEU A 108 10.24 1.46 -6.81
C LEU A 108 11.76 1.39 -6.83
N THR A 109 12.39 2.57 -6.87
CA THR A 109 13.85 2.70 -7.03
C THR A 109 14.57 3.01 -5.72
N GLN A 110 13.89 3.63 -4.75
CA GLN A 110 14.50 4.05 -3.49
C GLN A 110 14.52 2.90 -2.48
N ARG A 111 15.66 2.65 -1.84
CA ARG A 111 15.82 1.53 -0.90
C ARG A 111 15.92 2.04 0.52
N TYR A 112 15.18 1.44 1.43
CA TYR A 112 15.24 1.79 2.84
C TYR A 112 15.25 0.56 3.72
N VAL A 113 15.95 0.67 4.85
CA VAL A 113 15.89 -0.31 5.94
C VAL A 113 15.20 0.35 7.12
N TYR A 114 14.15 -0.30 7.61
CA TYR A 114 13.40 0.10 8.79
C TYR A 114 13.61 -0.93 9.89
N TRP A 115 13.65 -0.48 11.14
CA TRP A 115 13.62 -1.39 12.29
C TRP A 115 12.89 -0.79 13.48
N THR A 116 12.41 -1.68 14.36
CA THR A 116 11.72 -1.32 15.59
C THR A 116 11.98 -2.39 16.66
N PRO A 117 12.07 -2.04 17.95
CA PRO A 117 12.13 -3.02 19.01
C PRO A 117 10.93 -3.97 19.02
N VAL A 118 11.16 -5.22 19.42
CA VAL A 118 10.09 -6.16 19.72
C VAL A 118 9.33 -5.66 20.95
N SER A 119 8.00 -5.57 20.85
CA SER A 119 7.09 -5.18 21.93
C SER A 119 5.98 -6.23 22.12
N GLY A 120 5.37 -6.27 23.32
CA GLY A 120 4.28 -7.20 23.64
C GLY A 120 3.04 -7.03 22.75
N ASP A 121 2.73 -5.79 22.38
CA ASP A 121 1.62 -5.42 21.48
C ASP A 121 1.83 -5.93 20.03
N GLY A 122 3.06 -6.26 19.67
CA GLY A 122 3.42 -6.62 18.31
C GLY A 122 3.40 -5.43 17.34
N LEU A 123 3.45 -5.74 16.05
CA LEU A 123 3.44 -4.71 15.00
C LEU A 123 2.01 -4.24 14.72
N SER A 124 1.80 -2.92 14.71
CA SER A 124 0.52 -2.27 14.45
C SER A 124 0.70 -1.00 13.60
N ASN A 125 -0.40 -0.32 13.29
CA ASN A 125 -0.36 1.00 12.63
C ASN A 125 0.23 2.12 13.52
N ARG A 126 0.42 1.87 14.83
CA ARG A 126 1.04 2.79 15.78
C ARG A 126 2.52 2.50 16.03
N THR A 127 3.08 1.46 15.40
CA THR A 127 4.48 1.10 15.58
C THR A 127 5.39 2.23 15.10
N GLU A 128 6.26 2.68 15.99
CA GLU A 128 7.32 3.63 15.66
C GLU A 128 8.49 2.88 15.03
N TRP A 129 9.01 3.44 13.93
CA TRP A 129 10.11 2.84 13.18
C TRP A 129 11.31 3.78 13.16
N THR A 130 12.48 3.20 13.33
CA THR A 130 13.73 3.85 12.91
C THR A 130 13.96 3.51 11.44
N LYS A 131 14.46 4.48 10.67
CA LYS A 131 14.63 4.39 9.22
C LYS A 131 16.05 4.76 8.81
N ASN A 132 16.57 4.10 7.80
CA ASN A 132 17.78 4.51 7.10
C ASN A 132 17.67 4.32 5.58
N GLY A 133 18.28 5.24 4.85
CA GLY A 133 18.24 5.35 3.40
C GLY A 133 17.93 6.79 2.94
N PRO A 134 17.82 7.04 1.63
CA PRO A 134 17.87 6.03 0.58
C PRO A 134 19.24 5.36 0.46
N LEU A 135 19.23 4.04 0.30
CA LEU A 135 20.41 3.20 0.12
C LEU A 135 20.72 3.04 -1.36
N LEU A 136 22.00 2.93 -1.69
CA LEU A 136 22.51 2.84 -3.06
C LEU A 136 21.96 1.61 -3.78
N ASP A 137 21.99 0.45 -3.11
CA ASP A 137 21.61 -0.82 -3.70
C ASP A 137 21.16 -1.86 -2.66
N ASP A 138 20.78 -3.05 -3.13
CA ASP A 138 20.36 -4.15 -2.25
C ASP A 138 21.52 -4.72 -1.42
N THR A 139 22.77 -4.50 -1.84
CA THR A 139 23.97 -4.95 -1.12
C THR A 139 24.19 -4.10 0.13
N GLU A 140 24.04 -2.79 0.04
CA GLU A 140 24.09 -1.88 1.18
C GLU A 140 22.95 -2.16 2.18
N ALA A 141 21.73 -2.38 1.68
CA ALA A 141 20.60 -2.81 2.50
C ALA A 141 20.91 -4.11 3.24
N TRP A 142 21.53 -5.07 2.55
CA TRP A 142 21.93 -6.34 3.16
C TRP A 142 23.00 -6.17 4.25
N ARG A 143 24.03 -5.36 4.01
CA ARG A 143 25.07 -5.05 5.02
C ARG A 143 24.46 -4.43 6.27
N MET A 144 23.54 -3.49 6.10
CA MET A 144 22.86 -2.86 7.22
C MET A 144 22.02 -3.86 8.00
N ILE A 145 21.23 -4.71 7.33
CA ILE A 145 20.47 -5.77 7.99
C ILE A 145 21.41 -6.69 8.78
N SER A 146 22.51 -7.13 8.19
CA SER A 146 23.49 -7.99 8.86
C SER A 146 24.03 -7.33 10.13
N HIS A 147 24.37 -6.03 10.08
CA HIS A 147 24.78 -5.27 11.25
C HIS A 147 23.70 -5.18 12.33
N LEU A 148 22.44 -4.92 11.95
CA LEU A 148 21.32 -4.83 12.88
C LEU A 148 20.99 -6.18 13.53
N THR A 149 21.12 -7.28 12.78
CA THR A 149 20.87 -8.64 13.30
C THR A 149 22.00 -9.18 14.16
N THR A 150 23.19 -8.57 14.12
CA THR A 150 24.32 -8.99 14.96
C THR A 150 24.00 -8.70 16.43
N PRO A 151 24.04 -9.71 17.32
CA PRO A 151 23.79 -9.51 18.74
C PRO A 151 24.77 -8.48 19.33
N SER A 152 24.23 -7.54 20.09
CA SER A 152 25.01 -6.54 20.82
C SER A 152 24.49 -6.48 22.26
N PRO A 153 25.37 -6.52 23.28
CA PRO A 153 24.95 -6.36 24.67
C PRO A 153 24.10 -5.10 24.86
N GLY A 154 22.99 -5.23 25.58
CA GLY A 154 22.07 -4.11 25.88
C GLY A 154 21.19 -3.63 24.72
N ARG A 155 21.34 -4.18 23.50
CA ARG A 155 20.44 -3.85 22.39
C ARG A 155 19.15 -4.69 22.49
N PRO A 156 17.95 -4.09 22.38
CA PRO A 156 16.72 -4.87 22.34
C PRO A 156 16.65 -5.74 21.09
N HIS A 157 15.84 -6.79 21.14
CA HIS A 157 15.51 -7.56 19.94
C HIS A 157 14.73 -6.68 18.95
N LEU A 158 14.96 -6.86 17.65
CA LEU A 158 14.41 -6.00 16.60
C LEU A 158 13.59 -6.78 15.56
N TRP A 159 12.54 -6.14 15.06
CA TRP A 159 11.96 -6.41 13.74
C TRP A 159 12.61 -5.50 12.70
N ILE A 160 13.01 -6.04 11.55
CA ILE A 160 13.79 -5.32 10.54
C ILE A 160 13.21 -5.57 9.14
N TYR A 161 12.81 -4.52 8.43
CA TYR A 161 12.26 -4.58 7.09
C TYR A 161 13.16 -3.84 6.09
N ALA A 162 13.57 -4.50 5.01
CA ALA A 162 14.04 -3.78 3.82
C ALA A 162 12.88 -3.56 2.86
N THR A 163 12.86 -2.38 2.28
CA THR A 163 11.80 -1.91 1.40
C THR A 163 12.38 -1.33 0.12
N ARG A 164 11.61 -1.44 -0.95
CA ARG A 164 11.73 -0.59 -2.14
C ARG A 164 10.52 0.34 -2.17
N GLU A 165 10.81 1.63 -2.14
CA GLU A 165 9.83 2.70 -2.12
C GLU A 165 9.92 3.53 -3.40
N PRO A 166 8.82 4.20 -3.78
CA PRO A 166 8.84 5.11 -4.90
C PRO A 166 9.78 6.29 -4.67
N ASP A 167 10.38 6.77 -5.74
CA ASP A 167 11.09 8.05 -5.75
C ASP A 167 10.13 9.22 -5.99
N ASP A 168 9.33 9.51 -4.98
CA ASP A 168 8.27 10.53 -5.03
C ASP A 168 8.56 11.70 -4.08
N GLY A 169 9.80 11.83 -3.58
CA GLY A 169 10.18 12.88 -2.63
C GLY A 169 9.48 12.82 -1.26
N HIS A 170 8.66 11.80 -0.98
CA HIS A 170 7.99 11.63 0.30
C HIS A 170 8.83 10.78 1.27
N ASN A 171 9.31 11.39 2.34
CA ASN A 171 10.03 10.67 3.40
C ASN A 171 9.05 10.04 4.42
N SER A 172 8.62 8.81 4.17
CA SER A 172 7.71 8.09 5.07
C SER A 172 8.37 7.70 6.40
N PRO A 173 7.71 7.92 7.56
CA PRO A 173 8.24 7.51 8.87
C PRO A 173 7.99 6.02 9.18
N PHE A 174 7.21 5.32 8.35
CA PHE A 174 6.94 3.89 8.47
C PHE A 174 7.21 3.18 7.14
N PRO A 175 7.49 1.86 7.15
CA PRO A 175 7.70 1.08 5.93
C PRO A 175 6.53 1.25 4.96
N ARG A 176 6.81 1.80 3.78
CA ARG A 176 5.84 1.84 2.68
C ARG A 176 6.41 1.12 1.47
N GLY A 177 5.66 1.08 0.38
CA GLY A 177 6.09 0.40 -0.83
C GLY A 177 6.14 -1.12 -0.66
N LEU A 178 7.10 -1.72 -1.34
CA LEU A 178 7.31 -3.16 -1.33
C LEU A 178 8.31 -3.57 -0.25
N VAL A 179 7.88 -4.36 0.71
CA VAL A 179 8.79 -5.05 1.63
C VAL A 179 9.49 -6.18 0.86
N THR A 180 10.76 -5.99 0.54
CA THR A 180 11.58 -6.98 -0.19
C THR A 180 12.19 -8.01 0.75
N ARG A 181 12.36 -7.67 2.03
CA ARG A 181 12.89 -8.60 3.03
C ARG A 181 12.33 -8.29 4.41
N ARG A 182 12.02 -9.36 5.16
CA ARG A 182 11.76 -9.32 6.59
C ARG A 182 12.86 -10.09 7.30
N ALA A 183 13.40 -9.50 8.36
CA ALA A 183 14.40 -10.10 9.23
C ALA A 183 14.09 -9.73 10.68
N SER A 184 14.74 -10.44 11.60
CA SER A 184 14.71 -10.13 13.01
C SER A 184 16.04 -10.53 13.65
N THR A 185 16.35 -9.90 14.78
CA THR A 185 17.50 -10.35 15.60
C THR A 185 17.25 -11.76 16.12
N PRO A 186 18.28 -12.59 16.30
CA PRO A 186 18.16 -13.88 16.99
C PRO A 186 17.43 -13.72 18.34
N GLY A 187 16.52 -14.64 18.67
CA GLY A 187 15.73 -14.59 19.91
C GLY A 187 14.50 -13.66 19.88
N ALA A 188 14.28 -12.88 18.82
CA ALA A 188 13.15 -11.92 18.77
C ALA A 188 11.77 -12.54 19.01
N PHE A 189 11.51 -13.74 18.46
CA PHE A 189 10.24 -14.44 18.67
C PHE A 189 10.08 -14.93 20.11
N GLN A 190 11.15 -15.40 20.74
CA GLN A 190 11.13 -15.82 22.14
C GLN A 190 10.89 -14.62 23.05
N ALA A 191 11.59 -13.50 22.82
CA ALA A 191 11.37 -12.27 23.55
C ALA A 191 9.92 -11.76 23.42
N LEU A 192 9.31 -11.88 22.24
CA LEU A 192 7.89 -11.56 22.05
C LEU A 192 6.98 -12.46 22.91
N GLN A 193 7.25 -13.77 22.96
CA GLN A 193 6.49 -14.71 23.77
C GLN A 193 6.61 -14.38 25.25
N GLU A 194 7.81 -14.08 25.72
CA GLU A 194 8.09 -13.67 27.12
C GLU A 194 7.36 -12.37 27.48
N LEU A 195 7.41 -11.35 26.61
CA LEU A 195 6.68 -10.09 26.81
C LEU A 195 5.16 -10.29 26.86
N ARG A 196 4.62 -11.20 26.05
CA ARG A 196 3.17 -11.51 26.04
C ARG A 196 2.74 -12.37 27.22
N ALA A 197 3.65 -13.14 27.80
CA ALA A 197 3.39 -13.94 28.99
C ALA A 197 3.42 -13.11 30.28
N GLN A 198 4.00 -11.91 30.24
CA GLN A 198 3.99 -11.01 31.39
C GLN A 198 2.56 -10.51 31.65
N PRO A 199 2.08 -10.55 32.91
CA PRO A 199 0.81 -9.95 33.26
C PRO A 199 0.85 -8.45 32.94
N PRO A 200 -0.25 -7.84 32.49
CA PRO A 200 -0.29 -6.41 32.21
C PRO A 200 0.16 -5.65 33.46
N GLU A 201 1.03 -4.65 33.29
CA GLU A 201 1.45 -3.80 34.41
C GLU A 201 0.19 -3.29 35.13
N PRO A 202 0.17 -3.35 36.48
CA PRO A 202 -0.94 -2.81 37.24
C PRO A 202 -1.08 -1.33 36.87
N ARG A 203 -2.23 -0.96 36.30
CA ARG A 203 -2.55 0.43 35.98
C ARG A 203 -2.34 1.25 37.25
N PRO A 204 -1.54 2.33 37.24
CA PRO A 204 -1.38 3.16 38.43
C PRO A 204 -2.76 3.63 38.86
N LEU A 205 -3.13 3.31 40.10
CA LEU A 205 -4.31 3.88 40.74
C LEU A 205 -4.02 5.37 40.88
N HIS A 206 -4.62 6.19 40.00
CA HIS A 206 -4.59 7.63 40.16
C HIS A 206 -5.27 7.98 41.51
N PRO A 207 -4.63 8.77 42.38
CA PRO A 207 -5.25 9.30 43.59
C PRO A 207 -6.35 10.32 43.27
#